data_AF-A0A4Y2PJX2-F1
#
_entry.id   AF-A0A4Y2PJX2-F1
#
_cell.length_a   1.000
_cell.length_b   1.000
_cell.length_c   1.000
_cell.angle_alpha   90.00
_cell.angle_beta   90.00
_cell.angle_gamma   90.00
#
_symmetry.space_group_name_H-M   'P 1'
#
loop_
_entity.id
_entity.type
_entity.pdbx_description
1 polymer ?
#
loop_
_entity_poly.entity_id
_entity_poly.type
_entity_poly.pdbx_seq_one_letter_code
_entity_poly.pdbx_strand_id
1 'polypeptide(L)'
;MSLNNFRVEVPIHKQNHKFIIGKGGANIKKLRHETHTRIDLPAKGEKSNVIVIRGRKEYVLAAKEKILAIQKELDNVITLEIMIPAKLHSSLIGTKGRLIRAITEECGGVTIKFPTGGTGSDKVSIRGPKEDVLKAKKRLLEISNEKLRDETNTRIDLPAKGEESDVIVIHGRKEDVLAAKEKILAIQEKVDSVITQEIMIPAELHNSIIGNKGRLIRAITEECGDVTIKFPTGGTGSEKVSIRGPKEDVLKAKKRLLEISNEKVTLIIIA
;
A
#
# COMPACT_ATOMS: atom_id res chain seq x y z
N MET A 1 -28.76 -2.47 50.29
CA MET A 1 -28.35 -1.66 49.12
C MET A 1 -28.83 -2.36 47.86
N SER A 2 -29.64 -1.70 47.03
CA SER A 2 -30.31 -2.32 45.87
C SER A 2 -29.32 -2.55 44.71
N LEU A 3 -28.73 -3.75 44.62
CA LEU A 3 -27.72 -4.12 43.62
C LEU A 3 -28.25 -4.35 42.18
N ASN A 4 -29.55 -4.21 41.92
CA ASN A 4 -30.18 -4.64 40.66
C ASN A 4 -30.58 -3.49 39.69
N ASN A 5 -30.17 -2.24 39.95
CA ASN A 5 -30.56 -1.09 39.10
C ASN A 5 -29.36 -0.36 38.48
N PHE A 6 -28.35 -1.09 38.02
CA PHE A 6 -27.24 -0.47 37.30
C PHE A 6 -27.71 -0.14 35.87
N ARG A 7 -27.54 1.13 35.46
CA ARG A 7 -27.90 1.63 34.13
C ARG A 7 -26.65 2.13 33.42
N VAL A 8 -26.51 1.76 32.16
CA VAL A 8 -25.47 2.27 31.27
C VAL A 8 -26.09 2.75 29.98
N GLU A 9 -25.54 3.86 29.49
CA GLU A 9 -25.91 4.48 28.22
C GLU A 9 -24.77 4.28 27.23
N VAL A 10 -25.06 3.70 26.08
CA VAL A 10 -24.06 3.39 25.05
C VAL A 10 -24.41 4.17 23.78
N PRO A 11 -23.61 5.16 23.38
CA PRO A 11 -23.83 5.90 22.14
C PRO A 11 -23.44 5.05 20.93
N ILE A 12 -24.41 4.68 20.09
CA ILE A 12 -24.24 3.90 18.86
C ILE A 12 -24.80 4.67 17.66
N HIS A 13 -24.14 4.60 16.51
CA HIS A 13 -24.68 5.16 15.28
C HIS A 13 -26.03 4.52 14.90
N LYS A 14 -27.02 5.34 14.54
CA LYS A 14 -28.35 4.88 14.08
C LYS A 14 -28.34 3.83 12.98
N GLN A 15 -27.35 3.91 12.09
CA GLN A 15 -27.18 2.96 10.99
C GLN A 15 -26.88 1.54 11.52
N ASN A 16 -26.21 1.45 12.67
CA ASN A 16 -25.77 0.20 13.29
C ASN A 16 -26.85 -0.42 14.19
N HIS A 17 -27.87 0.34 14.63
CA HIS A 17 -28.99 -0.16 15.44
C HIS A 17 -29.71 -1.35 14.76
N LYS A 18 -29.84 -1.32 13.43
CA LYS A 18 -30.51 -2.37 12.65
C LYS A 18 -29.77 -3.71 12.77
N PHE A 19 -28.45 -3.66 12.86
CA PHE A 19 -27.58 -4.84 12.98
C PHE A 19 -27.53 -5.37 14.42
N ILE A 20 -27.59 -4.48 15.43
CA ILE A 20 -27.74 -4.87 16.83
C ILE A 20 -29.08 -5.58 17.07
N ILE A 21 -30.16 -5.11 16.43
CA ILE A 21 -31.46 -5.79 16.42
C ILE A 21 -31.34 -7.15 15.69
N GLY A 22 -30.68 -7.16 14.54
CA GLY A 22 -30.54 -8.33 13.68
C GLY A 22 -31.81 -8.64 12.88
N LYS A 23 -31.73 -9.60 11.95
CA LYS A 23 -32.87 -10.01 11.11
C LYS A 23 -34.01 -10.52 12.00
N GLY A 24 -35.16 -9.83 11.99
CA GLY A 24 -36.32 -10.15 12.83
C GLY A 24 -36.13 -9.93 14.34
N GLY A 25 -35.11 -9.20 14.79
CA GLY A 25 -34.84 -8.99 16.21
C GLY A 25 -34.16 -10.18 16.91
N ALA A 26 -33.66 -11.16 16.16
CA ALA A 26 -33.02 -12.35 16.72
C ALA A 26 -31.77 -12.01 17.54
N ASN A 27 -30.94 -11.08 17.06
CA ASN A 27 -29.67 -10.75 17.71
C ASN A 27 -29.91 -10.04 19.05
N ILE A 28 -30.80 -9.04 19.08
CA ILE A 28 -31.14 -8.33 20.34
C ILE A 28 -31.86 -9.23 21.34
N LYS A 29 -32.73 -10.15 20.89
CA LYS A 29 -33.37 -11.13 21.78
C LYS A 29 -32.34 -12.06 22.40
N LYS A 30 -31.39 -12.56 21.61
CA LYS A 30 -30.29 -13.40 22.07
C LYS A 30 -29.43 -12.65 23.09
N LEU A 31 -29.05 -11.40 22.80
CA LEU A 31 -28.27 -10.56 23.71
C LEU A 31 -28.97 -10.33 25.05
N ARG A 32 -30.28 -10.00 25.01
CA ARG A 32 -31.10 -9.84 26.22
C ARG A 32 -31.19 -11.13 27.04
N HIS A 33 -31.30 -12.29 26.38
CA HIS A 33 -31.36 -13.59 27.03
C HIS A 33 -30.01 -14.00 27.64
N GLU A 34 -28.91 -13.90 26.89
CA GLU A 34 -27.56 -14.27 27.35
C GLU A 34 -27.06 -13.38 28.49
N THR A 35 -27.40 -12.09 28.45
CA THR A 35 -26.92 -11.15 29.47
C THR A 35 -27.93 -10.95 30.59
N HIS A 36 -29.15 -11.49 30.51
CA HIS A 36 -30.22 -11.20 31.48
C HIS A 36 -30.41 -9.68 31.74
N THR A 37 -30.18 -8.84 30.73
CA THR A 37 -30.31 -7.39 30.82
C THR A 37 -31.49 -6.87 30.02
N ARG A 38 -32.02 -5.72 30.44
CA ARG A 38 -33.02 -4.97 29.68
C ARG A 38 -32.30 -3.95 28.81
N ILE A 39 -32.38 -4.13 27.49
CA ILE A 39 -31.72 -3.28 26.50
C ILE A 39 -32.79 -2.50 25.75
N ASP A 40 -32.97 -1.22 26.04
CA ASP A 40 -33.90 -0.32 25.35
C ASP A 40 -33.18 0.43 24.23
N LEU A 41 -33.68 0.28 23.00
CA LEU A 41 -33.19 0.99 21.83
C LEU A 41 -34.11 2.17 21.51
N PRO A 42 -33.57 3.32 21.08
CA PRO A 42 -34.37 4.48 20.71
C PRO A 42 -35.21 4.18 19.46
N ALA A 43 -36.41 4.75 19.40
CA ALA A 43 -37.35 4.48 18.31
C ALA A 43 -36.83 5.02 16.96
N LYS A 44 -37.36 4.49 15.85
CA LYS A 44 -36.89 4.75 14.47
C LYS A 44 -36.98 6.23 14.02
N GLY A 45 -37.53 7.13 14.84
CA GLY A 45 -37.66 8.57 14.59
C GLY A 45 -37.01 9.50 15.64
N GLU A 46 -36.51 8.98 16.77
CA GLU A 46 -35.87 9.82 17.81
C GLU A 46 -34.48 10.25 17.39
N LYS A 47 -34.04 11.47 17.71
CA LYS A 47 -32.65 11.94 17.48
C LYS A 47 -31.62 11.25 18.38
N SER A 48 -32.07 10.49 19.37
CA SER A 48 -31.23 9.76 20.30
C SER A 48 -30.47 8.63 19.61
N ASN A 49 -29.15 8.66 19.74
CA ASN A 49 -28.22 7.63 19.27
C ASN A 49 -27.77 6.73 20.42
N VAL A 50 -28.54 6.67 21.51
CA VAL A 50 -28.09 6.09 22.78
C VAL A 50 -28.95 4.87 23.11
N ILE A 51 -28.30 3.72 23.26
CA ILE A 51 -28.92 2.49 23.76
C ILE A 51 -28.80 2.47 25.28
N VAL A 52 -29.91 2.20 25.97
CA VAL A 52 -29.96 2.17 27.43
C VAL A 52 -30.02 0.71 27.90
N ILE A 53 -29.03 0.29 28.68
CA ILE A 53 -28.94 -1.06 29.23
C ILE A 53 -29.17 -0.99 30.75
N ARG A 54 -30.05 -1.83 31.28
CA ARG A 54 -30.40 -1.88 32.71
C ARG A 54 -30.32 -3.31 33.23
N GLY A 55 -29.77 -3.49 34.42
CA GLY A 55 -29.67 -4.79 35.09
C GLY A 55 -28.61 -4.81 36.20
N ARG A 56 -28.04 -5.99 36.45
CA ARG A 56 -26.88 -6.12 37.34
C ARG A 56 -25.62 -5.58 36.69
N LYS A 57 -24.74 -4.96 37.49
CA LYS A 57 -23.52 -4.29 37.01
C LYS A 57 -22.66 -5.15 36.07
N GLU A 58 -22.40 -6.40 36.45
CA GLU A 58 -21.56 -7.32 35.68
C GLU A 58 -22.15 -7.63 34.30
N TYR A 59 -23.45 -7.95 34.25
CA TYR A 59 -24.14 -8.26 33.01
C TYR A 59 -24.34 -7.05 32.10
N VAL A 60 -24.58 -5.87 32.68
CA VAL A 60 -24.71 -4.62 31.92
C VAL A 60 -23.39 -4.28 31.23
N LEU A 61 -22.26 -4.49 31.90
CA LEU A 61 -20.94 -4.30 31.31
C LEU A 61 -20.68 -5.31 30.18
N ALA A 62 -21.02 -6.59 30.37
CA ALA A 62 -20.92 -7.59 29.32
C ALA A 62 -21.81 -7.27 28.10
N ALA A 63 -23.04 -6.82 28.32
CA ALA A 63 -23.95 -6.39 27.26
C ALA A 63 -23.43 -5.14 26.52
N LYS A 64 -22.89 -4.15 27.26
CA LYS A 64 -22.24 -2.98 26.68
C LYS A 64 -21.09 -3.40 25.76
N GLU A 65 -20.22 -4.29 26.22
CA GLU A 65 -19.04 -4.72 25.47
C GLU A 65 -19.45 -5.47 24.19
N LYS A 66 -20.43 -6.37 24.26
CA LYS A 66 -21.00 -7.03 23.06
C LYS A 66 -21.60 -6.03 22.06
N ILE A 67 -22.33 -5.02 22.54
CA ILE A 67 -22.93 -3.98 21.69
C ILE A 67 -21.84 -3.13 21.01
N LEU A 68 -20.81 -2.73 21.75
CA LEU A 68 -19.66 -2.00 21.21
C LEU A 68 -18.86 -2.83 20.22
N ALA A 69 -18.69 -4.12 20.47
CA ALA A 69 -18.05 -5.05 19.54
C ALA A 69 -18.79 -5.09 18.20
N ILE A 70 -20.12 -5.26 18.23
CA ILE A 70 -20.97 -5.24 17.02
C ILE A 70 -20.81 -3.90 16.28
N GLN A 71 -20.80 -2.77 17.00
CA GLN A 71 -20.58 -1.47 16.37
C GLN A 71 -19.20 -1.40 15.71
N LYS A 72 -18.15 -1.83 16.40
CA LYS A 72 -16.77 -1.80 15.90
C LYS A 72 -16.57 -2.69 14.67
N GLU A 73 -17.22 -3.86 14.64
CA GLU A 73 -17.23 -4.73 13.46
C GLU A 73 -17.88 -4.05 12.26
N LEU A 74 -18.97 -3.31 12.47
CA LEU A 74 -19.67 -2.57 11.41
C LEU A 74 -18.90 -1.33 10.95
N ASP A 75 -18.23 -0.63 11.87
CA ASP A 75 -17.37 0.53 11.55
C ASP A 75 -16.10 0.09 10.79
N ASN A 76 -15.61 -1.12 11.05
CA ASN A 76 -14.47 -1.71 10.35
C ASN A 76 -14.80 -2.17 8.92
N VAL A 77 -16.04 -1.99 8.43
CA VAL A 77 -16.37 -2.33 7.05
C VAL A 77 -15.80 -1.29 6.09
N ILE A 78 -14.77 -1.67 5.35
CA ILE A 78 -14.15 -0.85 4.31
C ILE A 78 -14.53 -1.37 2.91
N THR A 79 -14.44 -0.50 1.93
CA THR A 79 -14.47 -0.87 0.51
C THR A 79 -13.09 -0.64 -0.06
N LEU A 80 -12.52 -1.66 -0.70
CA LEU A 80 -11.20 -1.61 -1.31
C LEU A 80 -11.32 -2.00 -2.78
N GLU A 81 -10.70 -1.23 -3.65
CA GLU A 81 -10.65 -1.49 -5.09
C GLU A 81 -9.29 -2.06 -5.47
N ILE A 82 -9.27 -3.15 -6.22
CA ILE A 82 -8.05 -3.79 -6.72
C ILE A 82 -8.10 -3.92 -8.24
N MET A 83 -6.93 -3.87 -8.87
CA MET A 83 -6.78 -4.09 -10.31
C MET A 83 -6.46 -5.56 -10.56
N ILE A 84 -7.35 -6.27 -11.26
CA ILE A 84 -7.20 -7.66 -11.68
C ILE A 84 -7.49 -7.71 -13.19
N PRO A 85 -6.61 -8.31 -14.00
CA PRO A 85 -6.81 -8.47 -15.43
C PRO A 85 -8.17 -9.10 -15.77
N ALA A 86 -8.94 -8.48 -16.67
CA ALA A 86 -10.25 -8.98 -17.10
C ALA A 86 -10.24 -10.43 -17.61
N LYS A 87 -9.11 -10.88 -18.18
CA LYS A 87 -8.90 -12.27 -18.63
C LYS A 87 -9.04 -13.29 -17.49
N LEU A 88 -8.70 -12.90 -16.26
CA LEU A 88 -8.74 -13.76 -15.08
C LEU A 88 -10.09 -13.69 -14.35
N HIS A 89 -10.97 -12.73 -14.67
CA HIS A 89 -12.24 -12.57 -13.96
C HIS A 89 -13.10 -13.83 -14.05
N SER A 90 -13.21 -14.45 -15.23
CA SER A 90 -13.96 -15.70 -15.44
C SER A 90 -13.37 -16.86 -14.61
N SER A 91 -12.04 -16.94 -14.53
CA SER A 91 -11.32 -17.98 -13.81
C SER A 91 -11.40 -17.81 -12.28
N LEU A 92 -11.34 -16.56 -11.79
CA LEU A 92 -11.48 -16.21 -10.37
C LEU A 92 -12.92 -16.34 -9.85
N ILE A 93 -13.90 -15.99 -10.68
CA ILE A 93 -15.31 -16.27 -10.40
C ILE A 93 -15.50 -17.80 -10.33
N GLY A 94 -14.87 -18.52 -11.26
CA GLY A 94 -14.95 -19.97 -11.39
C GLY A 94 -16.31 -20.40 -11.98
N THR A 95 -16.48 -21.71 -12.21
CA THR A 95 -17.70 -22.26 -12.81
C THR A 95 -18.91 -21.91 -11.94
N LYS A 96 -19.83 -21.09 -12.48
CA LYS A 96 -21.03 -20.56 -11.78
C LYS A 96 -20.73 -19.76 -10.50
N GLY A 97 -19.55 -19.17 -10.35
CA GLY A 97 -19.23 -18.37 -9.15
C GLY A 97 -18.87 -19.21 -7.91
N ARG A 98 -18.53 -20.50 -8.09
CA ARG A 98 -18.22 -21.39 -6.96
C ARG A 98 -16.93 -20.98 -6.24
N LEU A 99 -15.87 -20.66 -6.99
CA LEU A 99 -14.57 -20.31 -6.42
C LEU A 99 -14.66 -18.99 -5.65
N ILE A 100 -15.26 -17.96 -6.26
CA ILE A 100 -15.45 -16.69 -5.58
C ILE A 100 -16.32 -16.85 -4.33
N ARG A 101 -17.39 -17.63 -4.38
CA ARG A 101 -18.22 -17.91 -3.19
C ARG A 101 -17.43 -18.56 -2.06
N ALA A 102 -16.61 -19.56 -2.38
CA ALA A 102 -15.76 -20.21 -1.38
C ALA A 102 -14.79 -19.23 -0.73
N ILE A 103 -14.07 -18.44 -1.53
CA ILE A 103 -13.15 -17.40 -1.01
C ILE A 103 -13.91 -16.37 -0.17
N THR A 104 -15.09 -15.98 -0.64
CA THR A 104 -15.94 -15.01 0.04
C THR A 104 -16.40 -15.52 1.40
N GLU A 105 -16.81 -16.78 1.48
CA GLU A 105 -17.27 -17.44 2.70
C GLU A 105 -16.10 -17.73 3.67
N GLU A 106 -14.94 -18.13 3.14
CA GLU A 106 -13.70 -18.35 3.91
C GLU A 106 -13.14 -17.04 4.48
N CYS A 107 -13.30 -15.92 3.76
CA CYS A 107 -12.93 -14.58 4.20
C CYS A 107 -14.09 -13.83 4.87
N GLY A 108 -14.85 -14.51 5.75
CA GLY A 108 -15.82 -13.82 6.63
C GLY A 108 -17.05 -13.23 5.95
N GLY A 109 -17.36 -13.61 4.70
CA GLY A 109 -18.55 -13.14 3.98
C GLY A 109 -18.40 -11.75 3.35
N VAL A 110 -17.22 -11.41 2.83
CA VAL A 110 -16.99 -10.16 2.08
C VAL A 110 -17.93 -10.06 0.86
N THR A 111 -18.07 -8.89 0.25
CA THR A 111 -18.82 -8.72 -1.01
C THR A 111 -17.83 -8.32 -2.09
N ILE A 112 -17.56 -9.23 -3.02
CA ILE A 112 -16.66 -8.98 -4.15
C ILE A 112 -17.52 -8.71 -5.38
N LYS A 113 -17.38 -7.51 -5.95
CA LYS A 113 -18.00 -7.09 -7.20
C LYS A 113 -16.95 -7.00 -8.30
N PHE A 114 -17.14 -7.82 -9.32
CA PHE A 114 -16.40 -7.71 -10.57
C PHE A 114 -17.09 -6.68 -11.48
N PRO A 115 -16.31 -5.96 -12.31
CA PRO A 115 -16.87 -5.06 -13.30
C PRO A 115 -17.58 -5.88 -14.40
N THR A 116 -18.70 -5.37 -14.90
CA THR A 116 -19.50 -6.04 -15.93
C THR A 116 -18.73 -6.11 -17.25
N GLY A 117 -18.69 -7.30 -17.86
CA GLY A 117 -18.08 -7.52 -19.17
C GLY A 117 -18.68 -6.60 -20.23
N GLY A 118 -17.83 -5.80 -20.88
CA GLY A 118 -18.22 -4.81 -21.89
C GLY A 118 -17.44 -3.49 -21.80
N THR A 119 -16.86 -3.17 -20.65
CA THR A 119 -16.09 -1.92 -20.43
C THR A 119 -14.57 -2.11 -20.38
N GLY A 120 -14.06 -3.35 -20.38
CA GLY A 120 -12.62 -3.64 -20.32
C GLY A 120 -11.94 -3.14 -19.03
N SER A 121 -12.70 -2.88 -17.97
CA SER A 121 -12.14 -2.40 -16.71
C SER A 121 -11.59 -3.55 -15.88
N ASP A 122 -10.34 -3.41 -15.43
CA ASP A 122 -9.67 -4.35 -14.54
C ASP A 122 -10.01 -4.11 -13.05
N LYS A 123 -10.97 -3.23 -12.74
CA LYS A 123 -11.27 -2.80 -11.36
C LYS A 123 -12.28 -3.72 -10.66
N VAL A 124 -11.82 -4.45 -9.65
CA VAL A 124 -12.64 -5.30 -8.78
C VAL A 124 -12.81 -4.62 -7.42
N SER A 125 -14.04 -4.49 -6.94
CA SER A 125 -14.36 -3.87 -5.65
C SER A 125 -14.67 -4.93 -4.60
N ILE A 126 -13.98 -4.88 -3.46
CA ILE A 126 -14.18 -5.77 -2.33
C ILE A 126 -14.70 -4.94 -1.16
N ARG A 127 -15.84 -5.32 -0.60
CA ARG A 127 -16.45 -4.65 0.55
C ARG A 127 -16.61 -5.61 1.71
N GLY A 128 -16.17 -5.23 2.90
CA GLY A 128 -16.32 -6.05 4.09
C GLY A 128 -15.42 -5.58 5.22
N PRO A 129 -15.27 -6.38 6.28
CA PRO A 129 -14.40 -6.05 7.40
C PRO A 129 -12.96 -5.83 6.92
N LYS A 130 -12.25 -4.84 7.50
CA LYS A 130 -10.87 -4.50 7.11
C LYS A 130 -9.94 -5.71 7.05
N GLU A 131 -10.02 -6.60 8.03
CA GLU A 131 -9.19 -7.80 8.11
C GLU A 131 -9.51 -8.80 6.99
N ASP A 132 -10.80 -9.02 6.73
CA ASP A 132 -11.27 -9.94 5.70
C ASP A 132 -11.05 -9.40 4.28
N VAL A 133 -11.22 -8.10 4.06
CA VAL A 133 -10.92 -7.45 2.79
C VAL A 133 -9.45 -7.60 2.42
N LEU A 134 -8.54 -7.49 3.40
CA LEU A 134 -7.12 -7.72 3.21
C LEU A 134 -6.81 -9.19 2.88
N LYS A 135 -7.43 -10.14 3.59
CA LYS A 135 -7.30 -11.57 3.30
C LYS A 135 -7.83 -11.93 1.91
N ALA A 136 -9.04 -11.46 1.58
CA ALA A 136 -9.69 -11.69 0.29
C ALA A 136 -8.87 -11.09 -0.85
N LYS A 137 -8.35 -9.88 -0.69
CA LYS A 137 -7.40 -9.27 -1.64
C LYS A 137 -6.20 -10.17 -1.88
N LYS A 138 -5.54 -10.63 -0.82
CA LYS A 138 -4.34 -11.47 -0.92
C LYS A 138 -4.66 -12.79 -1.63
N ARG A 139 -5.76 -13.46 -1.26
CA ARG A 139 -6.19 -14.71 -1.90
C ARG A 139 -6.55 -14.53 -3.37
N LEU A 140 -7.29 -13.47 -3.71
CA LEU A 140 -7.61 -13.16 -5.10
C LEU A 140 -6.34 -12.92 -5.92
N LEU A 141 -5.38 -12.15 -5.39
CA LEU A 141 -4.10 -11.92 -6.04
C LEU A 141 -3.27 -13.20 -6.20
N GLU A 142 -3.26 -14.06 -5.20
CA GLU A 142 -2.52 -15.33 -5.20
C GLU A 142 -3.09 -16.29 -6.26
N ILE A 143 -4.41 -16.49 -6.29
CA ILE A 143 -5.07 -17.30 -7.31
C ILE A 143 -4.93 -16.66 -8.69
N SER A 144 -5.02 -15.33 -8.77
CA SER A 144 -4.77 -14.62 -10.04
C SER A 144 -3.36 -14.91 -10.55
N ASN A 145 -2.36 -14.87 -9.67
CA ASN A 145 -0.96 -15.11 -10.01
C ASN A 145 -0.70 -16.59 -10.34
N GLU A 146 -1.32 -17.52 -9.63
CA GLU A 146 -1.26 -18.96 -9.92
C GLU A 146 -1.91 -19.29 -11.27
N LYS A 147 -3.08 -18.71 -11.56
CA LYS A 147 -3.74 -18.89 -12.86
C LYS A 147 -3.00 -18.18 -14.00
N LEU A 148 -2.39 -17.03 -13.73
CA LEU A 148 -1.44 -16.41 -14.66
C LEU A 148 -0.25 -17.35 -14.91
N ARG A 149 0.27 -18.06 -13.92
CA ARG A 149 1.34 -19.07 -14.09
C ARG A 149 0.89 -20.30 -14.86
N ASP A 150 -0.37 -20.73 -14.73
CA ASP A 150 -0.93 -21.83 -15.50
C ASP A 150 -1.13 -21.46 -16.99
N GLU A 151 -1.54 -20.22 -17.28
CA GLU A 151 -1.68 -19.72 -18.66
C GLU A 151 -0.36 -19.24 -19.28
N THR A 152 0.55 -18.68 -18.48
CA THR A 152 1.91 -18.33 -18.90
C THR A 152 2.87 -19.35 -18.33
N ASN A 153 3.23 -20.34 -19.14
CA ASN A 153 4.22 -21.39 -18.84
C ASN A 153 5.64 -20.79 -18.73
N THR A 154 5.79 -19.75 -17.90
CA THR A 154 6.96 -18.88 -17.75
C THR A 154 7.38 -18.87 -16.29
N ARG A 155 8.56 -19.42 -16.02
CA ARG A 155 9.20 -19.44 -14.71
C ARG A 155 10.22 -18.31 -14.68
N ILE A 156 9.98 -17.33 -13.81
CA ILE A 156 10.95 -16.27 -13.51
C ILE A 156 11.59 -16.64 -12.17
N ASP A 157 12.84 -17.10 -12.21
CA ASP A 157 13.64 -17.33 -11.01
C ASP A 157 14.27 -15.99 -10.62
N LEU A 158 13.85 -15.46 -9.46
CA LEU A 158 14.41 -14.25 -8.87
C LEU A 158 15.45 -14.69 -7.84
N PRO A 159 16.69 -14.17 -7.90
CA PRO A 159 17.69 -14.51 -6.91
C PRO A 159 17.23 -14.08 -5.51
N ALA A 160 17.48 -14.94 -4.52
CA ALA A 160 17.21 -14.63 -3.13
C ALA A 160 18.06 -13.43 -2.68
N LYS A 161 17.49 -12.60 -1.81
CA LYS A 161 18.11 -11.36 -1.34
C LYS A 161 19.40 -11.67 -0.57
N GLY A 162 20.56 -11.66 -1.25
CA GLY A 162 21.87 -11.91 -0.64
C GLY A 162 22.95 -12.60 -1.48
N GLU A 163 22.67 -13.02 -2.72
CA GLU A 163 23.70 -13.57 -3.62
C GLU A 163 24.25 -12.51 -4.60
N GLU A 164 25.56 -12.57 -4.88
CA GLU A 164 26.30 -11.67 -5.79
C GLU A 164 26.02 -11.92 -7.28
N SER A 165 24.82 -12.42 -7.62
CA SER A 165 24.44 -12.71 -9.00
C SER A 165 23.12 -12.02 -9.34
N ASP A 166 23.20 -10.92 -10.09
CA ASP A 166 22.07 -10.18 -10.68
C ASP A 166 21.42 -10.91 -11.88
N VAL A 167 21.58 -12.24 -11.96
CA VAL A 167 21.14 -13.03 -13.11
C VAL A 167 19.69 -13.46 -12.92
N ILE A 168 18.77 -12.78 -13.61
CA ILE A 168 17.37 -13.17 -13.70
C ILE A 168 17.22 -14.22 -14.81
N VAL A 169 16.96 -15.48 -14.45
CA VAL A 169 16.77 -16.55 -15.44
C VAL A 169 15.28 -16.74 -15.72
N ILE A 170 14.88 -16.38 -16.94
CA ILE A 170 13.52 -16.51 -17.43
C ILE A 170 13.43 -17.77 -18.28
N HIS A 171 12.66 -18.76 -17.83
CA HIS A 171 12.39 -19.97 -18.59
C HIS A 171 10.96 -19.90 -19.12
N GLY A 172 10.74 -20.15 -20.41
CA GLY A 172 9.41 -20.12 -21.01
C GLY A 172 9.44 -20.31 -22.53
N ARG A 173 8.30 -20.13 -23.20
CA ARG A 173 8.24 -20.11 -24.67
C ARG A 173 8.94 -18.87 -25.22
N LYS A 174 9.56 -18.99 -26.40
CA LYS A 174 10.40 -17.97 -27.02
C LYS A 174 9.72 -16.58 -27.11
N GLU A 175 8.43 -16.55 -27.41
CA GLU A 175 7.64 -15.30 -27.52
C GLU A 175 7.38 -14.64 -26.15
N ASP A 176 7.04 -15.44 -25.13
CA ASP A 176 6.77 -14.97 -23.77
C ASP A 176 8.04 -14.55 -23.01
N VAL A 177 9.15 -15.26 -23.24
CA VAL A 177 10.48 -14.87 -22.73
C VAL A 177 10.88 -13.53 -23.34
N LEU A 178 10.56 -13.28 -24.61
CA LEU A 178 10.81 -11.98 -25.25
C LEU A 178 10.00 -10.87 -24.58
N ALA A 179 8.70 -11.10 -24.36
CA ALA A 179 7.81 -10.11 -23.74
C ALA A 179 8.17 -9.85 -22.26
N ALA A 180 8.53 -10.89 -21.51
CA ALA A 180 9.02 -10.77 -20.14
C ALA A 180 10.37 -10.05 -20.10
N LYS A 181 11.27 -10.38 -21.03
CA LYS A 181 12.55 -9.68 -21.20
C LYS A 181 12.32 -8.20 -21.51
N GLU A 182 11.42 -7.83 -22.42
CA GLU A 182 11.15 -6.41 -22.72
C GLU A 182 10.58 -5.65 -21.52
N LYS A 183 9.65 -6.25 -20.78
CA LYS A 183 9.11 -5.61 -19.56
C LYS A 183 10.15 -5.47 -18.47
N ILE A 184 10.98 -6.49 -18.26
CA ILE A 184 12.08 -6.45 -17.30
C ILE A 184 13.14 -5.46 -17.77
N LEU A 185 13.47 -5.39 -19.07
CA LEU A 185 14.35 -4.37 -19.63
C LEU A 185 13.78 -2.97 -19.42
N ALA A 186 12.48 -2.76 -19.60
CA ALA A 186 11.85 -1.45 -19.40
C ALA A 186 11.83 -1.04 -17.91
N ILE A 187 11.72 -2.00 -16.98
CA ILE A 187 11.83 -1.75 -15.54
C ILE A 187 13.30 -1.51 -15.16
N GLN A 188 14.21 -2.33 -15.71
CA GLN A 188 15.66 -2.17 -15.56
C GLN A 188 16.06 -0.79 -16.07
N GLU A 189 15.66 -0.36 -17.26
CA GLU A 189 15.96 0.95 -17.84
C GLU A 189 15.44 2.11 -16.99
N LYS A 190 14.27 1.95 -16.35
CA LYS A 190 13.77 2.93 -15.36
C LYS A 190 14.60 2.95 -14.08
N VAL A 191 15.16 1.84 -13.66
CA VAL A 191 16.02 1.72 -12.45
C VAL A 191 17.48 2.13 -12.76
N ASP A 192 18.03 1.70 -13.89
CA ASP A 192 19.31 2.10 -14.52
C ASP A 192 19.31 3.57 -14.95
N SER A 193 18.13 4.19 -15.10
CA SER A 193 18.08 5.63 -15.32
C SER A 193 18.80 6.35 -14.18
N VAL A 194 18.80 5.83 -12.95
CA VAL A 194 19.56 6.41 -11.84
C VAL A 194 20.98 5.86 -11.81
N ILE A 195 21.91 6.55 -12.46
CA ILE A 195 23.34 6.22 -12.42
C ILE A 195 24.04 6.95 -11.26
N THR A 196 25.13 6.37 -10.76
CA THR A 196 26.08 7.07 -9.89
C THR A 196 27.39 7.26 -10.65
N GLN A 197 27.80 8.49 -10.84
CA GLN A 197 29.03 8.84 -11.53
C GLN A 197 29.98 9.54 -10.55
N GLU A 198 31.22 9.09 -10.54
CA GLU A 198 32.29 9.72 -9.77
C GLU A 198 33.11 10.63 -10.69
N ILE A 199 33.42 11.84 -10.20
CA ILE A 199 34.30 12.79 -10.88
C ILE A 199 35.43 13.22 -9.95
N MET A 200 36.59 13.49 -10.53
CA MET A 200 37.75 14.01 -9.81
C MET A 200 37.75 15.54 -9.91
N ILE A 201 37.56 16.20 -8.77
CA ILE A 201 37.61 17.65 -8.61
C ILE A 201 38.65 17.96 -7.52
N PRO A 202 39.63 18.83 -7.80
CA PRO A 202 40.58 19.29 -6.80
C PRO A 202 39.89 19.79 -5.52
N ALA A 203 40.39 19.37 -4.36
CA ALA A 203 39.78 19.68 -3.07
C ALA A 203 39.68 21.20 -2.80
N GLU A 204 40.58 21.98 -3.39
CA GLU A 204 40.60 23.45 -3.31
C GLU A 204 39.39 24.09 -4.00
N LEU A 205 38.81 23.42 -4.99
CA LEU A 205 37.66 23.89 -5.75
C LEU A 205 36.34 23.45 -5.12
N HIS A 206 36.34 22.46 -4.22
CA HIS A 206 35.12 21.98 -3.56
C HIS A 206 34.35 23.09 -2.88
N ASN A 207 35.01 23.91 -2.05
CA ASN A 207 34.36 25.01 -1.36
C ASN A 207 33.84 26.08 -2.33
N SER A 208 34.60 26.31 -3.42
CA SER A 208 34.27 27.27 -4.47
C SER A 208 33.10 26.82 -5.36
N ILE A 209 32.88 25.52 -5.51
CA ILE A 209 31.79 24.89 -6.28
C ILE A 209 30.53 24.70 -5.42
N ILE A 210 30.69 24.30 -4.15
CA ILE A 210 29.60 24.23 -3.17
C ILE A 210 29.02 25.64 -2.92
N GLY A 211 29.90 26.64 -2.82
CA GLY A 211 29.55 28.03 -2.52
C GLY A 211 29.16 28.23 -1.05
N ASN A 212 28.98 29.50 -0.64
CA ASN A 212 28.60 29.83 0.73
C ASN A 212 27.33 29.07 1.18
N LYS A 213 27.48 28.17 2.15
CA LYS A 213 26.42 27.27 2.67
C LYS A 213 25.75 26.34 1.63
N GLY A 214 26.45 25.98 0.55
CA GLY A 214 25.89 25.09 -0.47
C GLY A 214 24.91 25.74 -1.44
N ARG A 215 24.86 27.09 -1.48
CA ARG A 215 23.90 27.82 -2.32
C ARG A 215 24.15 27.60 -3.82
N LEU A 216 25.42 27.57 -4.23
CA LEU A 216 25.78 27.43 -5.64
C LEU A 216 25.52 26.01 -6.13
N ILE A 217 25.95 24.99 -5.36
CA ILE A 217 25.65 23.59 -5.71
C ILE A 217 24.15 23.32 -5.71
N ARG A 218 23.38 23.90 -4.79
CA ARG A 218 21.93 23.71 -4.75
C ARG A 218 21.24 24.33 -5.96
N ALA A 219 21.70 25.49 -6.42
CA ALA A 219 21.23 26.10 -7.67
C ALA A 219 21.58 25.23 -8.89
N ILE A 220 22.80 24.69 -8.95
CA ILE A 220 23.24 23.79 -10.04
C ILE A 220 22.45 22.48 -10.02
N THR A 221 22.21 21.90 -8.85
CA THR A 221 21.35 20.73 -8.68
C THR A 221 19.94 21.03 -9.15
N GLU A 222 19.36 22.16 -8.75
CA GLU A 222 18.00 22.57 -9.14
C GLU A 222 17.89 22.88 -10.65
N GLU A 223 18.94 23.41 -11.26
CA GLU A 223 19.04 23.66 -12.70
C GLU A 223 19.26 22.37 -13.51
N CYS A 224 20.00 21.40 -12.97
CA CYS A 224 20.34 20.15 -13.64
C CYS A 224 19.29 19.05 -13.47
N GLY A 225 18.43 19.09 -12.44
CA GLY A 225 17.35 18.12 -12.21
C GLY A 225 17.47 17.33 -10.90
N ASP A 226 16.96 16.09 -10.88
CA ASP A 226 16.87 15.26 -9.67
C ASP A 226 18.21 14.55 -9.35
N VAL A 227 19.27 15.35 -9.16
CA VAL A 227 20.63 14.85 -8.92
C VAL A 227 21.09 15.13 -7.49
N THR A 228 21.62 14.11 -6.84
CA THR A 228 22.28 14.22 -5.54
C THR A 228 23.78 14.24 -5.73
N ILE A 229 24.41 15.37 -5.43
CA ILE A 229 25.87 15.53 -5.51
C ILE A 229 26.43 15.46 -4.08
N LYS A 230 27.29 14.49 -3.82
CA LYS A 230 27.98 14.31 -2.55
C LYS A 230 29.45 14.65 -2.70
N PHE A 231 29.87 15.64 -1.92
CA PHE A 231 31.26 15.99 -1.75
C PHE A 231 31.85 15.23 -0.54
N PRO A 232 33.10 14.76 -0.64
CA PRO A 232 33.78 14.14 0.48
C PRO A 232 34.04 15.19 1.56
N THR A 233 33.52 14.96 2.77
CA THR A 233 33.62 15.91 3.88
C THR A 233 34.81 15.56 4.78
N GLY A 234 35.78 16.47 4.86
CA GLY A 234 36.89 16.58 5.82
C GLY A 234 37.44 15.31 6.47
N GLY A 235 38.52 14.74 5.92
CA GLY A 235 39.37 13.76 6.61
C GLY A 235 40.44 13.08 5.76
N THR A 236 40.21 12.90 4.45
CA THR A 236 41.06 12.03 3.60
C THR A 236 41.58 12.69 2.31
N GLY A 237 41.44 14.01 2.12
CA GLY A 237 41.96 14.69 0.92
C GLY A 237 41.42 14.13 -0.41
N SER A 238 40.28 13.44 -0.39
CA SER A 238 39.73 12.81 -1.59
C SER A 238 39.14 13.87 -2.51
N GLU A 239 39.67 13.95 -3.72
CA GLU A 239 39.18 14.76 -4.83
C GLU A 239 37.95 14.13 -5.51
N LYS A 240 37.36 13.09 -4.92
CA LYS A 240 36.30 12.29 -5.53
C LYS A 240 34.91 12.80 -5.14
N VAL A 241 34.19 13.38 -6.09
CA VAL A 241 32.80 13.82 -5.93
C VAL A 241 31.88 12.79 -6.58
N SER A 242 30.85 12.35 -5.85
CA SER A 242 29.88 11.37 -6.34
C SER A 242 28.57 12.07 -6.71
N ILE A 243 28.09 11.84 -7.94
CA ILE A 243 26.86 12.39 -8.48
C ILE A 243 25.92 11.23 -8.72
N ARG A 244 24.76 11.21 -8.05
CA ARG A 244 23.75 10.16 -8.20
C ARG A 244 22.46 10.76 -8.72
N GLY A 245 21.89 10.21 -9.77
CA GLY A 245 20.64 10.69 -10.34
C GLY A 245 20.38 10.15 -11.75
N PRO A 246 19.36 10.66 -12.45
CA PRO A 246 19.02 10.30 -13.82
C PRO A 246 20.24 10.42 -14.76
N LYS A 247 20.46 9.48 -15.70
CA LYS A 247 21.61 9.47 -16.63
C LYS A 247 21.76 10.77 -17.39
N GLU A 248 20.64 11.36 -17.80
CA GLU A 248 20.61 12.66 -18.49
C GLU A 248 21.07 13.79 -17.57
N ASP A 249 20.57 13.83 -16.34
CA ASP A 249 20.84 14.91 -15.39
C ASP A 249 22.23 14.78 -14.76
N VAL A 250 22.72 13.56 -14.52
CA VAL A 250 24.08 13.27 -14.06
C VAL A 250 25.10 13.71 -15.11
N LEU A 251 24.82 13.51 -16.40
CA LEU A 251 25.70 13.99 -17.47
C LEU A 251 25.76 15.52 -17.50
N LYS A 252 24.60 16.19 -17.38
CA LYS A 252 24.51 17.66 -17.32
C LYS A 252 25.25 18.21 -16.11
N ALA A 253 24.98 17.66 -14.92
CA ALA A 253 25.63 18.05 -13.68
C ALA A 253 27.15 17.84 -13.75
N LYS A 254 27.61 16.70 -14.26
CA LYS A 254 29.03 16.42 -14.48
C LYS A 254 29.67 17.48 -15.38
N LYS A 255 29.06 17.76 -16.53
CA LYS A 255 29.59 18.76 -17.49
C LYS A 255 29.66 20.14 -16.84
N ARG A 256 28.62 20.54 -16.11
CA ARG A 256 28.56 21.86 -15.46
C ARG A 256 29.58 22.00 -14.33
N LEU A 257 29.76 20.96 -13.53
CA LEU A 257 30.79 20.91 -12.48
C LEU A 257 32.21 20.98 -13.07
N LEU A 258 32.48 20.26 -14.17
CA LEU A 258 33.78 20.31 -14.85
C LEU A 258 34.06 21.69 -15.45
N GLU A 259 33.04 22.33 -16.03
CA GLU A 259 33.15 23.66 -16.63
C GLU A 259 33.51 24.72 -15.58
N ILE A 260 32.78 24.75 -14.45
CA ILE A 260 33.07 25.64 -13.32
C ILE A 260 34.44 25.35 -12.72
N SER A 261 34.83 24.08 -12.62
CA SER A 261 36.16 23.68 -12.17
C SER A 261 37.23 24.22 -13.12
N ASN A 262 37.07 24.06 -14.44
CA ASN A 262 38.08 24.45 -15.42
C ASN A 262 38.21 25.98 -15.56
N GLU A 263 37.10 26.72 -15.50
CA GLU A 263 37.08 28.19 -15.50
C GLU A 263 37.86 28.75 -14.30
N LYS A 264 37.71 28.13 -13.13
CA LYS A 264 38.41 28.53 -11.91
C LYS A 264 39.87 28.06 -11.87
N VAL A 265 40.20 26.89 -12.41
CA VAL A 265 41.60 26.43 -12.56
C VAL A 265 42.38 27.38 -13.47
N THR A 266 41.77 27.84 -14.57
CA THR A 266 42.42 28.75 -15.52
C THR A 266 42.74 30.11 -14.89
N LEU A 267 41.89 30.60 -13.97
CA LEU A 267 42.15 31.83 -13.22
C LEU A 267 43.29 31.72 -12.19
N ILE A 268 43.58 30.52 -11.68
CA ILE A 268 44.66 30.29 -10.70
C ILE A 268 46.02 30.22 -11.38
N ILE A 269 46.10 29.78 -12.65
CA ILE A 269 47.38 29.64 -13.37
C ILE A 269 47.88 30.99 -13.93
N ILE A 270 47.00 31.98 -14.06
CA ILE A 270 47.31 33.30 -14.65
C ILE A 270 47.52 34.39 -13.57
N ALA A 271 47.29 34.07 -12.28
CA ALA A 271 47.49 34.98 -11.14
C ALA A 271 48.77 34.65 -10.37
#